data_AF-A0A9E5P3W2-F1
#
_entry.id   AF-A0A9E5P3W2-F1
#
_cell.length_a   1.000
_cell.length_b   1.000
_cell.length_c   1.000
_cell.angle_alpha   90.00
_cell.angle_beta   90.00
_cell.angle_gamma   90.00
#
_symmetry.space_group_name_H-M   'P 1'
#
loop_
_entity.id
_entity.type
_entity.pdbx_description
1 polymer ?
#
loop_
_entity_poly.entity_id
_entity_poly.type
_entity_poly.pdbx_seq_one_letter_code
_entity_poly.pdbx_strand_id
1 'polypeptide(L)' 'MKKNYMFTPGPTMVPHEVLLAEASPMIHHRTAEFSAILQETTEGLKKLFGTDQPVYTVMGSGTAAMEAAVANV' A
#
# COMPACT_ATOMS: atom_id res chain seq x y z
N MET A 1 12.91 25.17 -2.28
CA MET A 1 11.46 25.03 -2.62
C MET A 1 10.62 25.45 -1.41
N LYS A 2 9.46 26.07 -1.64
CA LYS A 2 8.50 26.39 -0.58
C LYS A 2 7.77 25.10 -0.15
N LYS A 3 7.62 24.87 1.16
CA LYS A 3 6.87 23.72 1.68
C LYS A 3 5.38 24.00 1.55
N ASN A 4 4.68 23.17 0.78
CA ASN A 4 3.24 23.24 0.61
C ASN A 4 2.57 22.30 1.62
N TYR A 5 1.51 22.76 2.27
CA TYR A 5 0.70 21.96 3.18
C TYR A 5 -0.66 21.71 2.53
N MET A 6 -1.08 20.45 2.50
CA MET A 6 -2.40 20.05 1.97
C MET A 6 -3.32 19.68 3.14
N PHE A 7 -4.44 20.41 3.23
CA PHE A 7 -5.50 20.18 4.23
C PHE A 7 -6.81 19.69 3.57
N THR A 8 -6.69 19.02 2.43
CA THR A 8 -7.79 18.35 1.73
C THR A 8 -8.12 17.01 2.40
N PRO A 9 -9.36 16.49 2.28
CA PRO A 9 -9.73 15.17 2.82
C PRO A 9 -9.07 13.99 2.09
N GLY A 10 -8.45 14.25 0.95
CA GLY A 10 -7.76 13.26 0.12
C GLY A 10 -7.56 13.81 -1.30
N PRO A 11 -6.38 13.63 -1.92
CA PRO A 11 -5.13 13.18 -1.30
C PRO A 11 -4.61 14.17 -0.25
N THR A 12 -3.75 13.70 0.66
CA THR A 12 -3.04 14.49 1.68
C THR A 12 -1.53 14.37 1.49
N MET A 13 -0.75 15.14 2.26
CA MET A 13 0.71 15.03 2.24
C MET A 13 1.16 13.64 2.68
N VAL A 14 1.99 12.99 1.86
CA VAL A 14 2.62 11.71 2.19
C VAL A 14 3.72 11.93 3.24
N PRO A 15 3.84 11.08 4.28
CA PRO A 15 4.95 11.14 5.23
C PRO A 15 6.31 11.05 4.54
N HIS A 16 7.30 11.81 5.02
CA HIS A 16 8.62 11.89 4.39
C HIS A 16 9.33 10.52 4.29
N GLU A 17 9.15 9.66 5.29
CA GLU A 17 9.73 8.30 5.30
C GLU A 17 9.19 7.42 4.16
N VAL A 18 7.91 7.56 3.80
CA VAL A 18 7.29 6.82 2.71
C VAL A 18 7.80 7.33 1.37
N LEU A 19 7.97 8.65 1.21
CA LEU A 19 8.57 9.23 0.01
C LEU A 19 10.02 8.77 -0.21
N LEU A 20 10.79 8.63 0.87
CA LEU A 20 12.15 8.10 0.80
C LEU A 20 12.17 6.61 0.45
N ALA A 21 11.23 5.82 0.99
CA ALA A 21 11.09 4.42 0.62
C ALA A 21 10.74 4.26 -0.86
N GLU A 22 9.80 5.06 -1.37
CA GLU A 22 9.40 5.06 -2.79
C GLU A 22 10.53 5.50 -3.73
N ALA A 23 11.43 6.38 -3.28
CA ALA A 23 12.60 6.80 -4.04
C ALA A 23 13.71 5.73 -4.14
N SER A 24 13.55 4.57 -3.47
CA SER A 24 14.53 3.48 -3.52
C SER A 24 14.55 2.79 -4.89
N PRO A 25 15.68 2.17 -5.29
CA PRO A 25 15.74 1.40 -6.52
C PRO A 25 14.67 0.31 -6.58
N MET A 26 14.06 0.11 -7.76
CA MET A 26 13.07 -0.94 -7.93
C MET A 26 13.68 -2.33 -7.73
N ILE A 27 12.96 -3.17 -6.98
CA ILE A 27 13.27 -4.59 -6.80
C ILE A 27 12.42 -5.44 -7.74
N HIS A 28 12.95 -6.58 -8.17
CA HIS A 28 12.23 -7.48 -9.07
C HIS A 28 11.22 -8.33 -8.29
N HIS A 29 9.95 -8.34 -8.70
CA HIS A 29 8.82 -8.99 -8.00
C HIS A 29 8.93 -10.51 -7.75
N ARG A 30 9.93 -11.19 -8.33
CA ARG A 30 10.19 -12.63 -8.11
C ARG A 30 11.40 -12.91 -7.21
N THR A 31 11.97 -11.90 -6.56
CA THR A 31 13.08 -12.10 -5.62
C THR A 31 12.55 -12.46 -4.24
N ALA A 32 13.39 -13.14 -3.45
CA ALA A 32 13.08 -13.45 -2.06
C ALA A 32 12.87 -12.16 -1.22
N GLU A 33 13.58 -11.08 -1.55
CA GLU A 33 13.41 -9.77 -0.93
C GLU A 33 11.99 -9.22 -1.12
N PHE A 34 11.46 -9.24 -2.35
CA PHE A 34 10.09 -8.80 -2.60
C PHE A 34 9.07 -9.68 -1.88
N SER A 35 9.26 -11.01 -1.89
CA SER A 35 8.37 -11.94 -1.19
C SER A 35 8.33 -11.68 0.32
N ALA A 36 9.47 -11.35 0.93
CA ALA A 36 9.55 -11.00 2.35
C ALA A 36 8.78 -9.70 2.65
N ILE A 37 8.96 -8.66 1.83
CA ILE A 37 8.23 -7.38 1.98
C ILE A 37 6.73 -7.59 1.83
N LEU A 38 6.29 -8.37 0.83
CA LEU A 38 4.88 -8.66 0.63
C LEU A 38 4.29 -9.39 1.84
N GLN A 39 4.99 -10.40 2.37
CA GLN A 39 4.55 -11.16 3.53
C GLN A 39 4.43 -10.26 4.78
N GLU A 40 5.45 -9.46 5.06
CA GLU A 40 5.44 -8.51 6.18
C GLU A 40 4.27 -7.52 6.07
N THR A 41 4.05 -6.98 4.87
CA THR A 41 2.94 -6.06 4.57
C THR A 41 1.60 -6.73 4.82
N THR A 42 1.39 -7.95 4.34
CA THR A 42 0.14 -8.71 4.54
C THR A 42 -0.15 -8.96 6.02
N GLU A 43 0.85 -9.34 6.82
CA GLU A 43 0.67 -9.54 8.27
C GLU A 43 0.39 -8.22 9.00
N GLY A 44 1.05 -7.13 8.59
CA GLY A 44 0.76 -5.78 9.07
C GLY A 44 -0.69 -5.36 8.79
N LEU A 45 -1.20 -5.66 7.59
CA LEU A 45 -2.58 -5.36 7.19
C LEU A 45 -3.61 -6.17 7.99
N LYS A 46 -3.36 -7.47 8.26
CA LYS A 46 -4.22 -8.28 9.14
C LYS A 46 -4.35 -7.64 10.52
N LYS A 47 -3.23 -7.20 11.09
CA LYS A 47 -3.19 -6.49 12.37
C LYS A 47 -3.94 -5.15 12.30
N LEU A 48 -3.76 -4.39 11.21
CA LEU A 48 -4.45 -3.12 11.00
C LEU A 48 -5.97 -3.28 10.93
N PHE A 49 -6.44 -4.31 10.21
CA PHE A 49 -7.87 -4.61 10.07
C PHE A 49 -8.46 -5.40 11.25
N GLY A 50 -7.62 -5.90 12.17
CA GLY A 50 -8.07 -6.69 13.31
C GLY A 50 -8.68 -8.04 12.91
N THR A 51 -8.09 -8.73 11.94
CA THR A 51 -8.61 -9.98 11.38
C THR A 51 -7.55 -11.08 11.27
N ASP A 52 -7.97 -12.32 11.49
CA ASP A 52 -7.17 -13.52 11.22
C ASP A 52 -7.40 -14.08 9.80
N GLN A 53 -8.36 -13.51 9.05
CA GLN A 53 -8.66 -13.94 7.69
C GLN A 53 -7.56 -13.53 6.70
N PRO A 54 -7.44 -14.21 5.54
CA PRO A 54 -6.55 -13.78 4.48
C PRO A 54 -6.86 -12.34 4.03
N VAL A 55 -5.82 -11.53 3.88
CA VAL A 55 -5.91 -10.16 3.35
C VAL A 55 -5.17 -10.12 2.01
N TYR A 56 -5.85 -9.60 0.99
CA TYR A 56 -5.31 -9.49 -0.36
C TYR A 56 -5.02 -8.03 -0.70
N THR A 57 -3.81 -7.77 -1.20
CA THR A 57 -3.43 -6.46 -1.71
C THR A 57 -3.86 -6.33 -3.16
N VAL A 58 -4.70 -5.34 -3.46
CA VAL A 58 -5.11 -5.01 -4.84
C VAL A 58 -4.17 -3.93 -5.37
N MET A 59 -3.53 -4.18 -6.52
CA MET A 59 -2.78 -3.15 -7.23
C MET A 59 -3.77 -2.21 -7.91
N GLY A 60 -4.06 -1.07 -7.28
CA GLY A 60 -5.04 -0.11 -7.79
C GLY A 60 -5.45 0.90 -6.73
N SER A 61 -6.44 1.73 -7.07
CA SER A 61 -7.07 2.65 -6.11
C SER A 61 -8.12 1.93 -5.26
N GLY A 62 -8.67 2.62 -4.25
CA GLY A 62 -9.79 2.09 -3.46
C GLY A 62 -11.02 1.74 -4.32
N THR A 63 -11.26 2.47 -5.42
CA THR A 63 -12.35 2.15 -6.36
C THR A 63 -12.11 0.82 -7.06
N ALA A 64 -10.88 0.53 -7.48
CA ALA A 64 -10.55 -0.74 -8.11
C ALA A 64 -10.76 -1.91 -7.13
N ALA A 65 -10.39 -1.73 -5.85
CA ALA A 65 -10.64 -2.74 -4.82
C ALA A 65 -12.14 -2.96 -4.57
N MET A 66 -12.96 -1.91 -4.58
CA MET A 66 -14.42 -2.02 -4.47
C MET A 66 -15.03 -2.76 -5.66
N GLU A 67 -14.57 -2.46 -6.88
CA GLU A 67 -15.02 -3.13 -8.09
C GLU A 67 -14.67 -4.62 -8.07
N ALA A 68 -13.42 -4.96 -7.73
CA ALA A 68 -12.95 -6.33 -7.57
C ALA A 68 -13.82 -7.12 -6.56
N ALA A 69 -14.15 -6.51 -5.42
CA ALA A 69 -14.97 -7.15 -4.39
C ALA A 69 -16.41 -7.44 -4.84
N VAL A 70 -17.01 -6.57 -5.67
CA VAL A 70 -18.39 -6.73 -6.15
C VAL A 70 -18.45 -7.66 -7.38
N ALA A 71 -17.56 -7.44 -8.34
CA ALA A 71 -17.57 -8.15 -9.61
C ALA A 71 -16.80 -9.48 -9.57
N ASN A 72 -16.05 -9.76 -8.49
CA ASN A 72 -15.16 -10.92 -8.34
C ASN A 72 -14.11 -11.01 -9.47
N VAL A 73 -13.45 -9.89 -9.75
CA VAL A 73 -12.38 -9.76 -10.76
C VAL A 73 -11.04 -9.52 -10.09
#